data_AF-V5GFE2-F1
#
_entry.id   AF-V5GFE2-F1
#
_cell.length_a   1.000
_cell.length_b   1.000
_cell.length_c   1.000
_cell.angle_alpha   90.00
_cell.angle_beta   90.00
_cell.angle_gamma   90.00
#
_symmetry.space_group_name_H-M   'P 1'
#
loop_
_entity.id
_entity.type
_entity.pdbx_description
1 polymer ?
#
loop_
_entity_poly.entity_id
_entity_poly.type
_entity_poly.pdbx_seq_one_letter_code
_entity_poly.pdbx_strand_id
1 'polypeptide(L)'
;VDNNKIKNILPVKSGWIFTIQGIQKIWKECSEKHGFTYLRTRYLNQDPVENLFSSVRQCGGFNDNPTPSQFISALKTCIVNNLVSNQNRGSNCEEDGATLLENLQYFFVNDPE
;
A
#
# COMPACT_ATOMS: atom_id res chain seq x y z
N VAL A 1 21.02 -38.24 23.93
CA VAL A 1 21.37 -37.62 22.63
C VAL A 1 20.09 -37.02 22.09
N ASP A 2 19.80 -35.77 22.44
CA ASP A 2 18.64 -35.06 21.90
C ASP A 2 19.08 -33.65 21.50
N ASN A 3 19.67 -33.59 20.30
CA ASN A 3 19.99 -32.35 19.64
C ASN A 3 18.68 -31.73 19.14
N ASN A 4 18.06 -30.90 19.98
CA ASN A 4 17.06 -29.92 19.57
C ASN A 4 17.70 -28.97 18.54
N LYS A 5 17.77 -29.40 17.29
CA LYS A 5 18.03 -28.54 16.14
C LYS A 5 16.84 -27.61 16.03
N ILE A 6 16.95 -26.43 16.64
CA ILE A 6 16.14 -25.27 16.25
C ILE A 6 16.35 -25.15 14.74
N LYS A 7 15.33 -25.52 13.95
CA LYS A 7 15.36 -25.30 12.52
C LYS A 7 15.41 -23.79 12.34
N ASN A 8 16.60 -23.25 12.11
CA ASN A 8 16.81 -21.88 11.64
C ASN A 8 16.23 -21.81 10.22
N ILE A 9 14.90 -21.75 10.13
CA ILE A 9 14.20 -21.45 8.91
C ILE A 9 14.48 -19.98 8.63
N LEU A 10 15.11 -19.70 7.50
CA LEU A 10 15.34 -18.32 7.06
C LEU A 10 14.00 -17.57 7.06
N PRO A 11 13.92 -16.35 7.65
CA PRO A 11 12.67 -15.59 7.73
C PRO A 11 11.99 -15.41 6.37
N VAL A 12 12.80 -15.28 5.30
CA VAL A 12 12.33 -15.23 3.92
C VAL A 12 11.54 -16.50 3.56
N LYS A 13 12.06 -17.70 3.85
CA LYS A 13 11.38 -18.97 3.53
C LYS A 13 10.06 -19.10 4.26
N SER A 14 10.00 -18.75 5.55
CA SER A 14 8.73 -18.75 6.28
C SER A 14 7.77 -17.68 5.77
N GLY A 15 8.29 -16.51 5.38
CA GLY A 15 7.51 -15.43 4.78
C GLY A 15 6.86 -15.86 3.46
N TRP A 16 7.61 -16.50 2.56
CA TRP A 16 7.06 -17.05 1.31
C TRP A 16 5.94 -18.05 1.54
N ILE A 17 6.14 -19.01 2.46
CA ILE A 17 5.11 -20.00 2.80
C ILE A 17 3.87 -19.30 3.36
N PHE A 18 4.07 -18.34 4.27
CA PHE A 18 2.99 -17.58 4.89
C PHE A 18 2.19 -16.77 3.86
N THR A 19 2.87 -16.06 2.95
CA THR A 19 2.24 -15.26 1.88
C THR A 19 1.42 -16.14 0.94
N ILE A 20 1.95 -17.29 0.50
CA ILE A 20 1.21 -18.23 -0.36
C ILE A 20 -0.05 -18.72 0.35
N GLN A 21 0.07 -19.15 1.60
CA GLN A 21 -1.07 -19.61 2.39
C GLN A 21 -2.10 -18.49 2.64
N GLY A 22 -1.65 -17.25 2.85
CA GLY A 22 -2.49 -16.08 2.99
C GLY A 22 -3.30 -15.80 1.73
N ILE A 23 -2.66 -15.77 0.56
CA ILE A 23 -3.32 -15.56 -0.74
C ILE A 23 -4.36 -16.66 -1.00
N GLN A 24 -4.05 -17.93 -0.71
CA GLN A 24 -5.00 -19.04 -0.86
C GLN A 24 -6.26 -18.84 0.00
N LYS A 25 -6.10 -18.39 1.25
CA LYS A 25 -7.23 -18.10 2.14
C LYS A 25 -8.07 -16.93 1.65
N ILE A 26 -7.42 -15.83 1.23
CA ILE A 26 -8.11 -14.67 0.66
C ILE A 26 -8.90 -15.08 -0.58
N TRP A 27 -8.29 -15.83 -1.50
CA TRP A 27 -8.96 -16.30 -2.70
C TRP A 27 -10.18 -17.17 -2.39
N LYS A 28 -10.06 -18.09 -1.44
CA LYS A 28 -11.19 -18.94 -1.01
C LYS A 28 -12.37 -18.07 -0.55
N GLU A 29 -12.12 -17.10 0.31
CA GLU A 29 -13.15 -16.19 0.81
C GLU A 29 -13.78 -15.34 -0.33
N CYS A 30 -12.94 -14.73 -1.17
CA CYS A 30 -13.41 -13.91 -2.30
C CYS A 30 -14.21 -14.71 -3.32
N SER A 31 -13.76 -15.91 -3.68
CA SER A 31 -14.42 -16.75 -4.68
C SER A 31 -15.71 -17.38 -4.14
N GLU A 32 -15.68 -17.99 -2.95
CA GLU A 32 -16.81 -18.73 -2.39
C GLU A 32 -17.92 -17.81 -1.84
N LYS A 33 -17.56 -16.67 -1.21
CA LYS A 33 -18.53 -15.80 -0.53
C LYS A 33 -18.91 -14.55 -1.31
N HIS A 34 -18.02 -14.07 -2.17
CA HIS A 34 -18.21 -12.79 -2.86
C HIS A 34 -18.28 -12.92 -4.39
N GLY A 35 -18.18 -14.14 -4.93
CA GLY A 35 -18.36 -14.40 -6.37
C GLY A 35 -17.25 -13.85 -7.25
N PHE A 36 -16.05 -13.63 -6.71
CA PHE A 36 -14.93 -13.08 -7.49
C PHE A 36 -14.47 -14.11 -8.53
N THR A 37 -14.28 -13.67 -9.78
CA THR A 37 -13.78 -14.52 -10.87
C THR A 37 -12.25 -14.59 -10.94
N TYR A 38 -11.56 -13.62 -10.35
CA TYR A 38 -10.10 -13.56 -10.28
C TYR A 38 -9.66 -12.72 -9.07
N LEU A 39 -8.41 -12.90 -8.65
CA LEU A 39 -7.76 -12.11 -7.60
C LEU A 39 -6.52 -11.42 -8.18
N ARG A 40 -6.46 -10.09 -8.08
CA ARG A 40 -5.28 -9.30 -8.50
C ARG A 40 -4.29 -9.22 -7.36
N THR A 41 -3.29 -10.10 -7.36
CA THR A 41 -2.25 -10.17 -6.32
C THR A 41 -1.37 -8.92 -6.25
N ARG A 42 -1.31 -8.11 -7.32
CA ARG A 42 -0.64 -6.79 -7.32
C ARG A 42 -1.18 -5.84 -6.23
N TYR A 43 -2.45 -5.95 -5.85
CA TYR A 43 -3.01 -5.15 -4.76
C TYR A 43 -2.77 -5.75 -3.37
N LEU A 44 -2.10 -6.90 -3.28
CA LEU A 44 -1.78 -7.58 -2.03
C LEU A 44 -0.28 -7.45 -1.70
N ASN A 45 0.30 -6.29 -2.00
CA ASN A 45 1.67 -5.94 -1.67
C ASN A 45 1.73 -4.52 -1.05
N GLN A 46 2.94 -4.05 -0.75
CA GLN A 46 3.16 -2.75 -0.11
C GLN A 46 3.42 -1.60 -1.10
N ASP A 47 3.43 -1.85 -2.40
CA ASP A 47 3.76 -0.82 -3.40
C ASP A 47 2.83 0.39 -3.30
N PRO A 48 1.49 0.26 -3.12
CA PRO A 48 0.62 1.43 -2.99
C PRO A 48 0.95 2.33 -1.81
N VAL A 49 1.35 1.76 -0.67
CA VAL A 49 1.73 2.56 0.51
C VAL A 49 3.12 3.18 0.35
N GLU A 50 4.05 2.50 -0.33
CA GLU A 50 5.36 3.07 -0.67
C GLU A 50 5.26 4.22 -1.68
N ASN A 51 4.36 4.09 -2.66
CA ASN A 51 4.01 5.14 -3.61
C ASN A 51 3.41 6.35 -2.90
N LEU A 52 2.51 6.14 -1.93
CA LEU A 52 1.98 7.22 -1.09
C LEU A 52 3.10 7.94 -0.32
N PHE A 53 4.01 7.21 0.32
CA PHE A 53 5.14 7.83 1.02
C PHE A 53 6.03 8.64 0.09
N SER A 54 6.19 8.19 -1.16
CA SER A 54 6.93 8.93 -2.18
C SER A 54 6.23 10.24 -2.56
N SER A 55 4.89 10.23 -2.70
CA SER A 55 4.12 11.47 -2.89
C SER A 55 4.30 12.45 -1.74
N VAL A 56 4.23 11.95 -0.51
CA VAL A 56 4.31 12.80 0.69
C VAL A 56 5.69 13.43 0.82
N ARG A 57 6.76 12.67 0.57
CA ARG A 57 8.13 13.22 0.54
C ARG A 57 8.30 14.27 -0.56
N GLN A 58 7.77 14.00 -1.76
CA GLN A 58 7.84 14.96 -2.86
C GLN A 58 7.08 16.26 -2.57
N CYS A 59 5.93 16.19 -1.89
CA CYS A 59 5.20 17.37 -1.44
C CYS A 59 6.02 18.25 -0.48
N GLY A 60 6.98 17.65 0.25
CA GLY A 60 7.94 18.35 1.10
C GLY A 60 9.11 19.01 0.34
N GLY A 61 9.17 18.88 -0.99
CA GLY A 61 10.27 19.41 -1.80
C GLY A 61 11.59 18.68 -1.49
N PHE A 62 12.61 19.43 -1.06
CA PHE A 62 13.93 18.89 -0.70
C PHE A 62 14.00 18.31 0.72
N ASN A 63 12.85 18.13 1.39
CA ASN A 63 12.79 17.57 2.74
C ASN A 63 12.54 16.05 2.70
N ASP A 64 13.59 15.28 2.38
CA ASP A 64 13.49 13.82 2.26
C ASP A 64 13.15 13.11 3.59
N ASN A 65 13.44 13.76 4.72
CA ASN A 65 13.25 13.22 6.07
C ASN A 65 12.41 14.17 6.93
N PRO A 66 11.10 14.31 6.64
CA PRO A 66 10.22 15.20 7.38
C PRO A 66 10.04 14.75 8.83
N THR A 67 9.91 15.72 9.74
CA THR A 67 9.40 15.46 11.09
C THR A 67 7.95 14.94 11.03
N PRO A 68 7.43 14.26 12.07
CA PRO A 68 6.05 13.77 12.06
C PRO A 68 5.00 14.86 11.76
N SER A 69 5.19 16.08 12.28
CA SER A 69 4.28 17.21 12.01
C SER A 69 4.32 17.66 10.55
N GLN A 70 5.52 17.68 9.95
CA GLN A 70 5.70 17.99 8.52
C GLN A 70 5.10 16.90 7.64
N PHE A 71 5.28 15.62 8.01
CA PHE A 71 4.66 14.50 7.31
C PHE A 71 3.13 14.59 7.33
N ILE A 72 2.53 14.86 8.49
CA ILE A 72 1.07 15.03 8.62
C ILE A 72 0.57 16.17 7.74
N SER A 73 1.30 17.30 7.74
CA SER A 73 0.93 18.46 6.92
C SER A 73 1.03 18.16 5.43
N ALA A 74 2.12 17.52 4.99
CA ALA A 74 2.31 17.11 3.60
C ALA A 74 1.29 16.05 3.16
N LEU A 75 0.97 15.06 4.01
CA LEU A 75 -0.07 14.07 3.72
C LEU A 75 -1.44 14.71 3.50
N LYS A 76 -1.84 15.65 4.37
CA LYS A 76 -3.09 16.42 4.19
C LYS A 76 -3.10 17.15 2.85
N THR A 77 -2.00 17.82 2.53
CA THR A 77 -1.84 18.52 1.24
C THR A 77 -1.92 17.57 0.05
N CYS A 78 -1.25 16.41 0.11
CA CYS A 78 -1.35 15.38 -0.93
C CYS A 78 -2.80 14.93 -1.13
N ILE A 79 -3.52 14.60 -0.05
CA ILE A 79 -4.92 14.12 -0.13
C ILE A 79 -5.84 15.18 -0.74
N VAL A 80 -5.74 16.44 -0.29
CA VAL A 80 -6.54 17.56 -0.81
C VAL A 80 -6.30 17.77 -2.31
N ASN A 81 -5.05 17.57 -2.76
CA ASN A 81 -4.66 17.77 -4.14
C ASN A 81 -4.71 16.47 -4.97
N ASN A 82 -5.57 15.51 -4.63
CA ASN A 82 -5.73 14.24 -5.35
C ASN A 82 -4.43 13.42 -5.52
N LEU A 83 -3.58 13.43 -4.51
CA LEU A 83 -2.25 12.82 -4.54
C LEU A 83 -1.43 13.25 -5.77
N VAL A 84 -1.50 14.55 -6.14
CA VAL A 84 -0.88 15.19 -7.33
C VAL A 84 0.12 14.26 -8.01
N SER A 85 -0.38 13.59 -9.04
CA SER A 85 0.28 12.61 -9.89
C SER A 85 1.78 12.44 -9.67
N ASN A 86 2.13 11.36 -8.96
CA ASN A 86 3.46 10.73 -8.99
C ASN A 86 3.81 10.26 -10.41
N GLN A 87 4.08 11.16 -11.33
CA GLN A 87 4.80 10.82 -12.56
C GLN A 87 6.29 11.06 -12.31
N ASN A 88 6.85 10.28 -11.39
CA ASN A 88 8.25 10.37 -11.03
C ASN A 88 9.10 9.65 -12.08
N ARG A 89 9.78 10.42 -12.93
CA ARG A 89 10.94 9.93 -13.69
C ARG A 89 12.03 9.51 -12.70
N GLY A 90 12.18 8.21 -12.46
CA GLY A 90 13.23 7.64 -11.60
C GLY A 90 12.80 7.17 -10.21
N SER A 91 11.51 6.93 -9.96
CA SER A 91 11.07 6.22 -8.74
C SER A 91 11.56 4.76 -8.75
N ASN A 92 11.96 4.24 -7.58
CA ASN A 92 12.25 2.80 -7.42
C ASN A 92 10.99 1.95 -7.26
N CYS A 93 9.83 2.57 -7.02
CA CYS A 93 8.55 1.89 -6.85
C CYS A 93 7.81 1.85 -8.19
N GLU A 94 7.17 0.71 -8.48
CA GLU A 94 6.38 0.54 -9.71
C GLU A 94 5.10 1.40 -9.66
N GLU A 95 4.72 1.99 -10.81
CA GLU A 95 3.45 2.70 -10.93
C GLU A 95 2.29 1.73 -10.70
N ASP A 96 1.49 1.93 -9.65
CA ASP A 96 0.42 1.00 -9.27
C ASP A 96 -0.89 1.20 -10.06
N GLY A 97 -0.96 2.23 -10.91
CA GLY A 97 -2.15 2.61 -11.67
C GLY A 97 -3.34 2.96 -10.78
N ALA A 98 -3.11 3.22 -9.49
CA ALA A 98 -4.16 3.49 -8.53
C ALA A 98 -4.66 4.93 -8.69
N THR A 99 -5.97 5.06 -8.84
CA THR A 99 -6.65 6.34 -8.69
C THR A 99 -7.23 6.42 -7.27
N LEU A 100 -7.25 7.61 -6.68
CA LEU A 100 -8.03 7.83 -5.47
C LEU A 100 -9.49 7.41 -5.71
N LEU A 101 -10.02 6.59 -4.81
CA LEU A 101 -11.43 6.18 -4.87
C LEU A 101 -12.36 7.39 -4.71
N GLU A 102 -12.02 8.29 -3.78
CA GLU A 102 -12.77 9.50 -3.49
C GLU A 102 -11.78 10.62 -3.12
N ASN A 103 -12.13 11.86 -3.46
CA ASN A 103 -11.36 13.03 -3.07
C ASN A 103 -12.11 13.87 -2.05
N LEU A 104 -11.44 14.86 -1.46
CA LEU A 104 -12.10 15.74 -0.48
C LEU A 104 -13.30 16.49 -1.08
N GLN A 105 -13.33 16.76 -2.38
CA GLN A 105 -14.50 17.36 -3.03
C GLN A 105 -15.73 16.45 -2.95
N TYR A 106 -15.56 15.13 -3.03
CA TYR A 106 -16.66 14.18 -2.87
C TYR A 106 -17.35 14.31 -1.49
N PHE A 107 -16.57 14.56 -0.43
CA PHE A 107 -17.13 14.83 0.91
C PHE A 107 -17.89 16.15 0.98
N PHE A 108 -17.45 17.19 0.27
CA PHE A 108 -18.15 18.48 0.25
C PHE A 108 -19.39 18.50 -0.66
N VAL A 109 -19.44 17.64 -1.68
CA VAL A 109 -20.54 17.60 -2.66
C VAL A 109 -21.67 16.66 -2.23
N ASN A 110 -21.37 15.61 -1.46
CA ASN A 110 -22.36 14.62 -1.02
C ASN A 110 -22.73 14.75 0.46
N ASP A 111 -22.54 15.91 1.08
CA ASP A 111 -23.02 16.15 2.44
C ASP A 111 -24.56 16.14 2.40
N PRO A 112 -25.23 15.15 3.02
CA PRO A 112 -26.68 15.13 3.07
C PRO A 112 -27.13 16.22 4.06
N GLU A 113 -27.97 17.16 3.60
CA GLU A 113 -28.74 18.03 4.50
C GLU A 113 -29.56 17.22 5.52
#